data_AF-A0A6J5F7X4-F1
#
_entry.id   AF-A0A6J5F7X4-F1
#
_cell.length_a   1.000
_cell.length_b   1.000
_cell.length_c   1.000
_cell.angle_alpha   90.00
_cell.angle_beta   90.00
_cell.angle_gamma   90.00
#
_symmetry.space_group_name_H-M   'P 1'
#
loop_
_entity.id
_entity.type
_entity.pdbx_description
1 polymer ?
#
loop_
_entity_poly.entity_id
_entity_poly.type
_entity_poly.pdbx_seq_one_letter_code
_entity_poly.pdbx_strand_id
1 'polypeptide(L)' 'MRPLKLTLEGFYGVRDGMKRGGVTLDLESLPGSLIALTGPNGACKSTIMDNLVRREAA' A
#
# COMPACT_ATOMS: atom_id res chain seq x y z
N MET A 1 -7.00 16.77 1.40
CA MET A 1 -7.35 15.75 0.38
C MET A 1 -7.18 14.36 0.98
N ARG A 2 -8.20 13.49 1.01
CA ARG A 2 -8.01 12.07 1.39
C ARG A 2 -7.53 11.32 0.14
N PRO A 3 -6.42 10.57 0.17
CA PRO A 3 -6.02 9.78 -0.99
C PRO A 3 -7.10 8.73 -1.25
N LEU A 4 -7.61 8.70 -2.48
CA LEU A 4 -8.67 7.78 -2.89
C LEU A 4 -8.08 6.42 -3.30
N LYS A 5 -6.88 6.44 -3.88
CA LYS A 5 -6.13 5.25 -4.32
C LYS A 5 -4.64 5.44 -4.05
N LEU A 6 -3.96 4.37 -3.68
CA LEU A 6 -2.51 4.28 -3.56
C LEU A 6 -2.00 3.21 -4.53
N THR A 7 -1.18 3.58 -5.49
CA THR A 7 -0.53 2.66 -6.42
C THR A 7 0.97 2.65 -6.17
N LEU A 8 1.53 1.46 -5.94
CA LEU A 8 2.96 1.23 -5.76
C LEU A 8 3.47 0.40 -6.93
N GLU A 9 4.29 1.00 -7.79
CA GLU A 9 4.92 0.33 -8.94
C GLU A 9 6.44 0.49 -8.86
N GLY A 10 7.17 -0.54 -9.31
CA GLY A 10 8.64 -0.51 -9.29
C GLY A 10 9.28 -0.68 -7.91
N PHE A 11 8.50 -0.89 -6.85
CA PHE A 11 9.01 -1.16 -5.51
C PHE A 11 9.60 -2.58 -5.42
N TYR A 12 10.88 -2.67 -5.07
CA TYR A 12 11.57 -3.94 -4.80
C TYR A 12 10.83 -4.78 -3.75
N GLY A 13 10.35 -4.13 -2.67
CA GLY A 13 9.54 -4.77 -1.66
C GLY A 13 8.34 -5.47 -2.29
N VAL A 14 7.50 -4.75 -3.05
CA VAL A 14 6.29 -5.29 -3.68
C VAL A 14 6.61 -6.47 -4.61
N ARG A 15 7.66 -6.33 -5.42
CA ARG A 15 8.12 -7.40 -6.30
C ARG A 15 8.54 -8.64 -5.53
N ASP A 16 9.37 -8.49 -4.50
CA ASP A 16 9.96 -9.63 -3.83
C ASP A 16 8.99 -10.25 -2.81
N GLY A 17 8.17 -9.42 -2.15
CA GLY A 17 7.21 -9.80 -1.11
C GLY A 17 5.84 -10.26 -1.63
N MET A 18 5.33 -9.66 -2.72
CA MET A 18 4.03 -10.03 -3.31
C MET A 18 4.16 -10.79 -4.63
N LYS A 19 5.37 -10.90 -5.19
CA LYS A 19 5.64 -11.52 -6.51
C LYS A 19 4.88 -10.83 -7.65
N ARG A 20 4.72 -9.51 -7.55
CA ARG A 20 3.99 -8.67 -8.52
C ARG A 20 4.77 -7.40 -8.83
N GLY A 21 4.66 -6.88 -10.06
CA GLY A 21 5.32 -5.63 -10.46
C GLY A 21 4.77 -4.37 -9.77
N GLY A 22 3.57 -4.47 -9.18
CA GLY A 22 2.95 -3.40 -8.43
C GLY A 22 1.71 -3.86 -7.66
N VAL A 23 1.16 -2.94 -6.87
CA VAL A 23 -0.09 -3.11 -6.12
C VAL A 23 -0.85 -1.80 -6.08
N THR A 24 -2.18 -1.89 -6.24
CA THR A 24 -3.09 -0.75 -6.06
C THR A 24 -4.01 -1.04 -4.89
N LEU A 25 -4.07 -0.11 -3.94
CA LEU A 25 -4.97 -0.11 -2.81
C LEU A 25 -6.04 0.98 -3.04
N ASP A 26 -7.28 0.56 -3.20
CA ASP A 26 -8.43 1.46 -3.34
C ASP A 26 -9.00 1.76 -1.95
N LEU A 27 -8.73 2.95 -1.43
CA LEU A 27 -9.12 3.36 -0.08
C LEU A 27 -10.59 3.81 0.00
N GLU A 28 -11.21 4.18 -1.11
CA GLU A 28 -12.65 4.51 -1.16
C GLU A 28 -13.51 3.26 -1.05
N SER A 29 -13.03 2.14 -1.59
CA SER A 29 -13.73 0.86 -1.52
C SER A 29 -13.71 0.25 -0.11
N LEU A 30 -12.84 0.76 0.78
CA LEU A 30 -12.67 0.24 2.13
C LEU A 30 -13.71 0.81 3.10
N PRO A 31 -14.16 0.02 4.09
CA PRO A 31 -15.09 0.51 5.10
C PRO A 31 -14.45 1.62 5.95
N GLY A 32 -15.26 2.56 6.44
CA GLY A 32 -14.83 3.62 7.37
C GLY A 32 -14.50 3.14 8.79
N SER A 33 -14.12 1.87 8.95
CA SER A 33 -13.77 1.22 10.21
C SER A 33 -12.26 0.98 10.31
N LEU A 34 -11.81 0.42 11.42
CA LEU A 34 -10.41 0.04 11.60
C LEU A 34 -10.06 -1.15 10.69
N ILE A 35 -8.98 -1.01 9.91
CA ILE A 35 -8.52 -2.01 8.96
C ILE A 35 -7.14 -2.50 9.38
N ALA A 36 -6.97 -3.83 9.39
CA ALA A 36 -5.68 -4.45 9.68
C ALA A 36 -4.96 -4.84 8.38
N LEU A 37 -3.69 -4.47 8.29
CA LEU A 37 -2.79 -4.95 7.24
C LEU A 37 -2.05 -6.18 7.75
N THR A 38 -2.35 -7.37 7.21
CA THR A 38 -1.82 -8.66 7.69
C THR A 38 -0.91 -9.35 6.66
N GLY A 39 -0.24 -10.42 7.08
CA GLY A 39 0.63 -11.23 6.21
C GLY A 39 2.02 -11.51 6.82
N PRO A 40 2.81 -12.42 6.23
CA PRO A 40 4.13 -12.80 6.73
C PRO A 40 5.15 -11.64 6.68
N ASN A 41 6.30 -11.83 7.32
CA ASN A 41 7.43 -10.90 7.20
C ASN A 41 7.86 -10.78 5.74
N GLY A 42 8.16 -9.57 5.28
CA GLY A 42 8.46 -9.29 3.88
C GLY A 42 7.24 -9.08 2.97
N ALA A 43 6.00 -9.27 3.44
CA ALA A 43 4.78 -9.07 2.63
C ALA A 43 4.44 -7.58 2.30
N CYS A 44 5.40 -6.65 2.43
CA CYS A 44 5.26 -5.22 2.08
C CYS A 44 4.34 -4.38 2.95
N LYS A 45 4.05 -4.82 4.17
CA LYS A 45 3.16 -4.09 5.08
C LYS A 45 3.69 -2.69 5.43
N SER A 46 4.96 -2.60 5.85
CA SER A 46 5.60 -1.31 6.15
C SER A 46 5.71 -0.44 4.91
N THR A 47 6.03 -1.02 3.74
CA THR A 47 6.07 -0.30 2.47
C THR A 47 4.74 0.37 2.13
N ILE A 48 3.62 -0.33 2.34
CA ILE A 48 2.28 0.26 2.15
C ILE A 48 2.05 1.39 3.17
N MET A 49 2.36 1.16 4.45
CA MET A 49 2.15 2.17 5.50
C MET A 49 2.98 3.44 5.30
N ASP A 50 4.26 3.31 4.92
CA ASP A 50 5.16 4.44 4.70
C ASP A 50 4.65 5.34 3.56
N ASN A 51 4.06 4.75 2.53
CA ASN A 51 3.49 5.48 1.39
C ASN A 51 2.04 5.94 1.61
N LEU A 52 1.33 5.41 2.60
CA LEU A 52 0.02 5.92 3.02
C LEU A 52 0.13 7.23 3.80
N VAL A 53 1.17 7.37 4.62
CA VAL A 53 1.39 8.56 5.46
C VAL A 53 2.00 9.72 4.65
N ARG A 54 2.82 9.42 3.63
CA ARG A 54 3.33 10.43 2.71
C ARG A 54 2.25 10.89 1.73
N ARG A 55 1.66 12.06 2.03
CA ARG A 55 0.95 12.86 1.04
C ARG A 55 1.94 13.74 0.29
N GLU A 56 1.75 13.80 -1.03
CA GLU A 56 2.48 14.61 -2.03
C GLU A 56 3.82 14.02 -2.48
N ALA A 57 3.76 13.23 -3.57
CA ALA A 57 4.74 13.40 -4.64
C ALA A 57 4.36 14.70 -5.35
N ALA A 58 5.31 15.65 -5.38
CA ALA A 58 5.21 16.90 -6.12
C ALA A 58 5.07 16.66 -7.63
#